data_AF-A0A2V2VDI3-F1
#
_entry.id   AF-A0A2V2VDI3-F1
#
_cell.length_a   1.000
_cell.length_b   1.000
_cell.length_c   1.000
_cell.angle_alpha   90.00
_cell.angle_beta   90.00
_cell.angle_gamma   90.00
#
_symmetry.space_group_name_H-M   'P 1'
#
loop_
_entity.id
_entity.type
_entity.pdbx_description
1 polymer ?
#
loop_
_entity_poly.entity_id
_entity_poly.type
_entity_poly.pdbx_seq_one_letter_code
_entity_poly.pdbx_strand_id
1 'polypeptide(L)'
;MCAVFTVGGIHGGENRHKEKARLRKGVPLLIATPGRLLDHLRATVSFCVASTQTIVLDEADRLLDMGFERAIKEIMGLLLEKTENSACSCDERFTETREKYTLKRVLVSATITAEVERLSHFALRSNVVRVGETEDTFSIPSSLRQHYALVPIKHRLSTLIGFLRSQIDAGAQRIIVFVSTADSAEFHYRLLSRLQSPFCGRRKTFYLKVHPSNMFVNMV
;
A
#
# COMPACT_ATOMS: atom_id res chain seq x y z
N MET A 1 -6.56 -25.87 19.38
CA MET A 1 -6.59 -25.96 17.90
C MET A 1 -5.77 -24.80 17.34
N CYS A 2 -4.64 -25.06 16.68
CA CYS A 2 -3.94 -24.01 15.92
C CYS A 2 -4.65 -23.84 14.57
N ALA A 3 -5.32 -22.71 14.35
CA ALA A 3 -5.87 -22.38 13.05
C ALA A 3 -4.74 -21.89 12.13
N VAL A 4 -4.47 -22.64 11.05
CA VAL A 4 -3.50 -22.21 10.04
C VAL A 4 -4.20 -21.23 9.10
N PHE A 5 -3.86 -19.94 9.21
CA PHE A 5 -4.33 -18.92 8.28
C PHE A 5 -3.47 -18.96 7.02
N THR A 6 -4.11 -19.25 5.88
CA THR A 6 -3.45 -19.15 4.57
C THR A 6 -3.70 -17.76 4.00
N VAL A 7 -2.63 -17.06 3.61
CA VAL A 7 -2.70 -15.73 2.99
C VAL A 7 -2.51 -15.88 1.48
N GLY A 8 -3.40 -15.28 0.70
CA GLY A 8 -3.30 -15.19 -0.75
C GLY A 8 -3.13 -13.76 -1.22
N GLY A 9 -2.28 -13.55 -2.22
CA GLY A 9 -2.13 -12.27 -2.94
C GLY A 9 -2.75 -12.35 -4.32
N ILE A 10 -3.36 -11.26 -4.81
CA ILE A 10 -3.84 -11.13 -6.20
C ILE A 10 -3.52 -9.73 -6.70
N HIS A 11 -2.64 -9.63 -7.69
CA HIS A 11 -2.22 -8.36 -8.24
C HIS A 11 -1.82 -8.47 -9.71
N GLY A 12 -1.60 -7.34 -10.35
CA GLY A 12 -1.05 -7.30 -11.71
C GLY A 12 0.30 -8.03 -11.79
N GLY A 13 0.56 -8.68 -12.93
CA GLY A 13 1.84 -9.36 -13.21
C GLY A 13 1.88 -10.85 -12.88
N GLU A 14 0.91 -11.41 -12.15
CA GLU A 14 0.85 -12.86 -11.89
C GLU A 14 0.05 -13.65 -12.95
N ASN A 15 0.36 -14.95 -13.07
CA ASN A 15 -0.35 -15.86 -13.97
C ASN A 15 -1.76 -16.19 -13.43
N ARG A 16 -2.78 -15.77 -14.19
CA ARG A 16 -4.19 -15.91 -13.86
C ARG A 16 -4.63 -17.35 -13.57
N HIS A 17 -4.03 -18.35 -14.21
CA HIS A 17 -4.38 -19.75 -13.96
C HIS A 17 -3.95 -20.21 -12.57
N LYS A 18 -2.77 -19.76 -12.12
CA LYS A 18 -2.26 -20.07 -10.78
C LYS A 18 -3.12 -19.41 -9.70
N GLU A 19 -3.50 -18.15 -9.90
CA GLU A 19 -4.41 -17.44 -9.00
C GLU A 19 -5.78 -18.12 -8.91
N LYS A 20 -6.38 -18.51 -10.05
CA LYS A 20 -7.66 -19.25 -10.07
C LYS A 20 -7.57 -20.56 -9.29
N ALA A 21 -6.49 -21.33 -9.46
CA ALA A 21 -6.29 -22.57 -8.73
C ALA A 21 -6.14 -22.34 -7.22
N ARG A 22 -5.49 -21.26 -6.80
CA ARG A 22 -5.36 -20.84 -5.40
C ARG A 22 -6.71 -20.41 -4.82
N LEU A 23 -7.46 -19.58 -5.53
CA LEU A 23 -8.80 -19.13 -5.13
C LEU A 23 -9.79 -20.30 -4.99
N ARG A 24 -9.71 -21.32 -5.86
CA ARG A 24 -10.54 -22.52 -5.80
C ARG A 24 -10.36 -23.33 -4.51
N LYS A 25 -9.15 -23.30 -3.93
CA LYS A 25 -8.87 -23.98 -2.66
C LYS A 25 -9.45 -23.25 -1.45
N GLY A 26 -9.88 -22.00 -1.62
CA GLY A 26 -10.28 -21.10 -0.54
C GLY A 26 -9.08 -20.37 0.05
N VAL A 27 -9.25 -19.09 0.32
CA VAL A 27 -8.24 -18.22 0.93
C VAL A 27 -8.90 -17.44 2.07
N PRO A 28 -8.57 -17.74 3.33
CA PRO A 28 -9.12 -17.02 4.49
C PRO A 28 -8.77 -15.53 4.53
N LEU A 29 -7.54 -15.17 4.13
CA LEU A 29 -7.08 -13.79 4.06
C LEU A 29 -6.54 -13.48 2.66
N LEU A 30 -7.23 -12.60 1.95
CA LEU A 30 -6.90 -12.22 0.57
C LEU A 30 -6.46 -10.76 0.53
N ILE A 31 -5.24 -10.51 0.04
CA ILE A 31 -4.72 -9.18 -0.27
C ILE A 31 -4.81 -9.00 -1.79
N ALA A 32 -5.44 -7.93 -2.27
CA ALA A 32 -5.60 -7.75 -3.69
C ALA A 32 -5.63 -6.29 -4.14
N THR A 33 -5.11 -6.03 -5.35
CA THR A 33 -5.34 -4.77 -6.05
C THR A 33 -6.76 -4.74 -6.63
N PRO A 34 -7.53 -3.64 -6.52
CA PRO A 34 -8.95 -3.60 -6.89
C PRO A 34 -9.24 -4.11 -8.30
N GLY A 35 -8.48 -3.67 -9.31
CA GLY A 35 -8.71 -4.10 -10.70
C GLY A 35 -8.66 -5.62 -10.87
N ARG A 36 -7.61 -6.26 -10.36
CA ARG A 36 -7.45 -7.73 -10.47
C ARG A 36 -8.48 -8.48 -9.61
N LEU A 37 -8.85 -7.96 -8.45
CA LEU A 37 -9.90 -8.54 -7.62
C LEU A 37 -11.26 -8.54 -8.35
N LEU A 38 -11.62 -7.41 -8.95
CA LEU A 38 -12.85 -7.26 -9.72
C LEU A 38 -12.92 -8.25 -10.89
N ASP A 39 -11.82 -8.43 -11.61
CA ASP A 39 -11.72 -9.42 -12.69
C ASP A 39 -12.00 -10.85 -12.18
N HIS A 40 -11.50 -11.20 -10.99
CA HIS A 40 -11.76 -12.50 -10.39
C HIS A 40 -13.19 -12.64 -9.89
N LEU A 41 -13.77 -11.60 -9.29
CA LEU A 41 -15.17 -11.58 -8.83
C LEU A 41 -16.16 -11.81 -9.98
N ARG A 42 -15.84 -11.28 -11.17
CA ARG A 42 -16.65 -11.44 -12.40
C ARG A 42 -16.41 -12.76 -13.13
N ALA A 43 -15.15 -13.09 -13.39
CA ALA A 43 -14.81 -14.17 -14.32
C ALA A 43 -14.53 -15.53 -13.66
N THR A 44 -14.38 -15.57 -12.33
CA THR A 44 -14.06 -16.81 -11.61
C THR A 44 -15.30 -17.29 -10.86
N VAL A 45 -16.07 -18.16 -11.50
CA VAL A 45 -17.30 -18.75 -10.90
C VAL A 45 -17.00 -19.44 -9.57
N SER A 46 -15.83 -20.07 -9.44
CA SER A 46 -15.40 -20.77 -8.24
C SER A 46 -14.90 -19.86 -7.11
N PHE A 47 -14.88 -18.54 -7.28
CA PHE A 47 -14.46 -17.62 -6.24
C PHE A 47 -15.64 -17.29 -5.32
N CYS A 48 -15.77 -18.08 -4.26
CA CYS A 48 -16.80 -17.89 -3.25
C CYS A 48 -16.38 -16.81 -2.26
N VAL A 49 -17.16 -15.74 -2.17
CA VAL A 49 -16.97 -14.61 -1.24
C VAL A 49 -18.15 -14.43 -0.29
N ALA A 50 -19.07 -15.41 -0.30
CA ALA A 50 -20.28 -15.46 0.53
C ALA A 50 -19.99 -15.38 2.03
N SER A 51 -18.87 -15.98 2.46
CA SER A 51 -18.44 -16.03 3.86
C SER A 51 -17.52 -14.86 4.24
N THR A 52 -17.41 -13.83 3.40
CA THR A 52 -16.55 -12.67 3.69
C THR A 52 -17.15 -11.90 4.86
N GLN A 53 -16.42 -11.84 5.98
CA GLN A 53 -16.86 -11.13 7.18
C GLN A 53 -16.34 -9.70 7.25
N THR A 54 -15.15 -9.44 6.70
CA THR A 54 -14.50 -8.13 6.77
C THR A 54 -13.90 -7.75 5.43
N ILE A 55 -14.07 -6.48 5.04
CA ILE A 55 -13.34 -5.84 3.95
C ILE A 55 -12.60 -4.61 4.49
N VAL A 56 -11.34 -4.45 4.07
CA VAL A 56 -10.49 -3.32 4.40
C VAL A 56 -10.08 -2.64 3.10
N LEU A 57 -10.36 -1.34 2.99
CA LEU A 57 -9.82 -0.46 1.96
C LEU A 57 -8.65 0.30 2.58
N ASP A 58 -7.44 -0.09 2.25
CA ASP A 58 -6.21 0.54 2.75
C ASP A 58 -5.73 1.63 1.77
N GLU A 59 -5.07 2.66 2.30
CA GLU A 59 -4.62 3.85 1.55
C GLU A 59 -5.69 4.40 0.58
N ALA A 60 -6.89 4.72 1.10
CA ALA A 60 -8.03 5.08 0.28
C ALA A 60 -7.80 6.31 -0.63
N ASP A 61 -7.01 7.28 -0.17
CA ASP A 61 -6.53 8.41 -0.97
C ASP A 61 -5.72 7.93 -2.19
N ARG A 62 -4.78 7.03 -2.00
CA ARG A 62 -4.00 6.43 -3.10
C ARG A 62 -4.85 5.63 -4.07
N LEU A 63 -5.84 4.89 -3.57
CA LEU A 63 -6.77 4.16 -4.43
C LEU A 63 -7.57 5.10 -5.35
N LEU A 64 -7.92 6.30 -4.87
CA LEU A 64 -8.59 7.33 -5.66
C LEU A 64 -7.64 8.00 -6.66
N ASP A 65 -6.42 8.35 -6.23
CA ASP A 65 -5.36 8.88 -7.12
C ASP A 65 -5.09 7.94 -8.32
N MET A 66 -5.14 6.63 -8.09
CA MET A 66 -4.95 5.60 -9.11
C MET A 66 -6.19 5.36 -10.00
N GLY A 67 -7.32 6.03 -9.74
CA GLY A 67 -8.54 5.91 -10.50
C GLY A 67 -9.34 4.63 -10.21
N PHE A 68 -9.12 3.97 -9.06
CA PHE A 68 -9.84 2.73 -8.71
C PHE A 68 -11.23 2.95 -8.11
N GLU A 69 -11.72 4.18 -8.03
CA GLU A 69 -13.04 4.51 -7.45
C GLU A 69 -14.16 3.63 -8.03
N ARG A 70 -14.23 3.53 -9.37
CA ARG A 70 -15.24 2.72 -10.05
C ARG A 70 -15.10 1.23 -9.71
N ALA A 71 -13.88 0.72 -9.68
CA ALA A 71 -13.63 -0.68 -9.37
C ALA A 71 -14.05 -1.01 -7.92
N ILE A 72 -13.74 -0.12 -6.97
CA ILE A 72 -14.16 -0.26 -5.57
C ILE A 72 -15.68 -0.28 -5.47
N LYS A 73 -16.38 0.63 -6.16
CA LYS A 73 -17.85 0.65 -6.17
C LYS A 73 -18.46 -0.67 -6.63
N GLU A 74 -17.92 -1.21 -7.71
CA GLU A 74 -18.37 -2.49 -8.28
C GLU A 74 -18.04 -3.68 -7.35
N ILE A 75 -16.86 -3.71 -6.74
CA ILE A 75 -16.47 -4.74 -5.76
C ILE A 75 -17.42 -4.75 -4.58
N MET A 76 -17.69 -3.58 -3.99
CA MET A 76 -18.59 -3.47 -2.84
C MET A 76 -20.00 -3.96 -3.18
N GLY A 77 -20.53 -3.60 -4.36
CA GLY A 77 -21.82 -4.08 -4.84
C GLY A 77 -21.86 -5.61 -4.96
N LEU A 78 -20.87 -6.20 -5.61
CA LEU A 78 -20.78 -7.67 -5.79
C LEU A 78 -20.61 -8.42 -4.48
N LEU A 79 -19.87 -7.87 -3.52
CA LEU A 79 -19.70 -8.47 -2.19
C LEU A 79 -21.00 -8.45 -1.40
N LEU A 80 -21.77 -7.35 -1.46
CA LEU A 80 -23.05 -7.27 -0.78
C LEU A 80 -24.07 -8.22 -1.39
N GLU A 81 -24.20 -8.23 -2.72
CA GLU A 81 -25.09 -9.14 -3.44
C GLU A 81 -24.78 -10.60 -3.11
N LYS A 82 -23.52 -11.01 -3.16
CA LYS A 82 -23.13 -12.40 -2.89
C LYS A 82 -23.30 -12.80 -1.42
N THR A 83 -23.03 -11.91 -0.47
CA THR A 83 -23.24 -12.20 0.96
C THR A 83 -24.72 -12.28 1.30
N GLU A 84 -25.57 -11.46 0.68
CA GLU A 84 -27.03 -11.48 0.88
C GLU A 84 -27.69 -12.70 0.23
N ASN A 85 -27.32 -13.03 -1.01
CA ASN A 85 -27.89 -14.18 -1.72
C ASN A 85 -27.54 -15.52 -1.07
N SER A 86 -26.37 -15.62 -0.42
CA SER A 86 -25.92 -16.82 0.28
C SER A 86 -26.70 -17.10 1.58
N ALA A 87 -27.43 -16.12 2.09
CA ALA A 87 -28.37 -16.31 3.20
C ALA A 87 -29.70 -16.96 2.75
N CYS A 88 -29.97 -17.02 1.44
CA CYS A 88 -31.25 -17.46 0.88
C CYS A 88 -31.22 -18.85 0.22
N SER A 89 -30.06 -19.50 0.11
CA SER A 89 -29.93 -20.82 -0.54
C SER A 89 -29.20 -21.84 0.33
N CYS A 90 -29.83 -22.30 1.40
CA CYS A 90 -29.52 -23.60 2.03
C CYS A 90 -30.62 -24.03 3.02
N ASP A 91 -31.37 -25.06 2.62
CA ASP A 91 -32.02 -26.12 3.41
C ASP A 91 -32.76 -25.72 4.71
N GLU A 92 -34.10 -25.85 4.72
CA GLU A 92 -35.04 -25.56 5.82
C GLU A 92 -34.90 -26.48 7.06
N ARG A 93 -33.74 -27.10 7.29
CA ARG A 93 -33.55 -28.11 8.36
C ARG A 93 -32.59 -27.73 9.48
N PHE A 94 -32.05 -26.51 9.49
CA PHE A 94 -31.22 -26.02 10.59
C PHE A 94 -31.47 -24.52 10.86
N THR A 95 -32.73 -24.19 11.14
CA THR A 95 -33.17 -22.88 11.63
C THR A 95 -33.00 -22.82 13.14
N GLU A 96 -31.81 -22.47 13.62
CA GLU A 96 -31.59 -21.81 14.91
C GLU A 96 -30.09 -21.52 15.02
N THR A 97 -29.72 -20.23 15.18
CA THR A 97 -28.34 -19.74 15.39
C THR A 97 -27.45 -19.46 14.15
N ARG A 98 -28.00 -19.03 13.02
CA ARG A 98 -27.20 -18.23 12.07
C ARG A 98 -27.31 -16.76 12.47
N GLU A 99 -26.43 -16.33 13.37
CA GLU A 99 -26.19 -14.89 13.54
C GLU A 99 -25.88 -14.31 12.16
N LYS A 100 -26.73 -13.39 11.70
CA LYS A 100 -26.56 -12.72 10.42
C LYS A 100 -25.33 -11.83 10.53
N TYR A 101 -24.15 -12.38 10.24
CA TYR A 101 -22.91 -11.61 10.28
C TYR A 101 -22.99 -10.51 9.23
N THR A 102 -23.09 -9.27 9.73
CA THR A 102 -22.98 -8.08 8.90
C THR A 102 -21.53 -7.97 8.41
N LEU A 103 -21.34 -7.83 7.09
CA LEU A 103 -20.03 -7.51 6.51
C LEU A 103 -19.47 -6.25 7.17
N LYS A 104 -18.39 -6.40 7.92
CA LYS A 104 -17.63 -5.31 8.52
C LYS A 104 -16.80 -4.63 7.44
N ARG A 105 -16.86 -3.30 7.40
CA ARG A 105 -16.19 -2.49 6.37
C ARG A 105 -15.28 -1.50 7.08
N VAL A 106 -14.01 -1.50 6.72
CA VAL A 106 -12.99 -0.60 7.27
C VAL A 106 -12.36 0.16 6.12
N LEU A 107 -12.27 1.48 6.26
CA LEU A 107 -11.55 2.35 5.32
C LEU A 107 -10.43 3.01 6.12
N VAL A 108 -9.21 2.87 5.61
CA VAL A 108 -7.99 3.44 6.17
C VAL A 108 -7.44 4.41 5.13
N SER A 109 -7.10 5.62 5.56
CA SER A 109 -6.55 6.67 4.70
C SER A 109 -5.60 7.51 5.52
N ALA A 110 -4.50 7.95 4.91
CA ALA A 110 -3.57 8.89 5.54
C ALA A 110 -4.14 10.31 5.51
N THR A 111 -4.88 10.65 4.45
CA THR A 111 -5.51 11.96 4.28
C THR A 111 -7.03 11.84 4.20
N ILE A 112 -7.74 12.84 4.73
CA ILE A 112 -9.19 12.97 4.58
C ILE A 112 -9.46 14.07 3.55
N THR A 113 -9.42 13.72 2.28
CA THR A 113 -9.85 14.62 1.19
C THR A 113 -11.37 14.54 0.99
N ALA A 114 -11.95 15.52 0.30
CA ALA A 114 -13.37 15.50 -0.06
C ALA A 114 -13.75 14.26 -0.90
N GLU A 115 -12.81 13.72 -1.69
CA GLU A 115 -13.02 12.52 -2.50
C GLU A 115 -13.02 11.26 -1.64
N VAL A 116 -12.11 11.16 -0.66
CA VAL A 116 -12.11 10.06 0.33
C VAL A 116 -13.39 10.09 1.14
N GLU A 117 -13.89 11.27 1.49
CA GLU A 117 -15.17 11.41 2.19
C GLU A 117 -16.36 10.93 1.35
N ARG A 118 -16.41 11.30 0.07
CA ARG A 118 -17.43 10.75 -0.87
C ARG A 118 -17.34 9.24 -1.00
N LEU A 119 -16.13 8.69 -1.10
CA LEU A 119 -15.92 7.25 -1.12
C LEU A 119 -16.41 6.59 0.17
N SER A 120 -16.17 7.22 1.33
CA SER A 120 -16.59 6.71 2.64
C SER A 120 -18.11 6.56 2.75
N HIS A 121 -18.88 7.52 2.22
CA HIS A 121 -20.35 7.46 2.19
C HIS A 121 -20.89 6.28 1.37
N PHE A 122 -20.16 5.89 0.32
CA PHE A 122 -20.54 4.75 -0.51
C PHE A 122 -20.03 3.42 0.09
N ALA A 123 -18.77 3.38 0.51
CA ALA A 123 -18.11 2.16 0.95
C ALA A 123 -18.60 1.73 2.34
N LEU A 124 -18.87 2.66 3.25
CA LEU A 124 -19.21 2.35 4.64
C LEU A 124 -20.73 2.39 4.90
N ARG A 125 -21.16 1.90 6.06
CA ARG A 125 -22.56 2.00 6.51
C ARG A 125 -22.79 3.31 7.26
N SER A 126 -24.06 3.68 7.45
CA SER A 126 -24.49 4.93 8.08
C SER A 126 -23.96 5.14 9.51
N ASN A 127 -23.63 4.06 10.23
CA ASN A 127 -23.09 4.08 11.59
C ASN A 127 -21.55 4.09 11.62
N VAL A 128 -20.94 5.00 10.86
CA VAL A 128 -19.47 5.13 10.78
C VAL A 128 -18.92 5.77 12.05
N VAL A 129 -17.93 5.10 12.65
CA VAL A 129 -17.08 5.69 13.69
C VAL A 129 -15.81 6.18 13.00
N ARG A 130 -15.57 7.49 13.03
CA ARG A 130 -14.32 8.08 12.54
C ARG A 130 -13.33 8.14 13.69
N VAL A 131 -12.13 7.62 13.46
CA VAL A 131 -11.04 7.61 14.42
C VAL A 131 -9.84 8.27 13.75
N GLY A 132 -9.47 9.45 14.21
CA GLY A 132 -8.37 10.25 13.67
C GLY A 132 -8.42 11.69 14.14
N GLU A 133 -7.27 12.33 14.26
CA GLU A 133 -7.16 13.75 14.60
C GLU A 133 -7.46 14.59 13.34
N THR A 134 -8.42 15.52 13.44
CA THR A 134 -8.89 16.37 12.34
C THR A 134 -8.18 17.72 12.33
N GLU A 135 -6.86 17.75 12.47
CA GLU A 135 -6.09 19.01 12.41
C GLU A 135 -4.75 18.80 11.72
N ASP A 136 -4.74 18.53 10.41
CA ASP A 136 -3.51 18.66 9.62
C ASP A 136 -3.80 19.45 8.36
N THR A 137 -3.67 20.77 8.51
CA THR A 137 -3.35 21.61 7.36
C THR A 137 -1.97 21.16 6.92
N PHE A 138 -1.88 20.38 5.83
CA PHE A 138 -0.65 19.86 5.24
C PHE A 138 0.21 21.03 4.73
N SER A 139 0.77 21.79 5.66
CA SER A 139 1.56 22.98 5.44
C SER A 139 3.01 22.59 5.67
N ILE A 140 3.82 22.80 4.64
CA ILE A 140 5.25 22.58 4.79
C ILE A 140 5.75 23.56 5.85
N PRO A 141 6.44 23.12 6.91
CA PRO A 141 6.90 24.00 7.97
C PRO A 141 7.76 25.12 7.40
N SER A 142 7.56 26.36 7.86
CA SER A 142 8.35 27.53 7.42
C SER A 142 9.84 27.41 7.76
N SER A 143 10.20 26.55 8.71
CA SER A 143 11.58 26.20 9.06
C SER A 143 12.25 25.25 8.05
N LEU A 144 11.49 24.59 7.17
CA LEU A 144 12.02 23.65 6.20
C LEU A 144 12.66 24.40 5.02
N ARG A 145 13.99 24.33 4.93
CA ARG A 145 14.74 24.92 3.81
C ARG A 145 14.79 23.96 2.62
N GLN A 146 14.06 24.29 1.57
CA GLN A 146 14.04 23.53 0.32
C GLN A 146 15.04 24.12 -0.68
N HIS A 147 15.79 23.26 -1.36
CA HIS A 147 16.76 23.65 -2.38
C HIS A 147 16.57 22.77 -3.61
N TYR A 148 16.76 23.34 -4.81
CA TYR A 148 16.71 22.59 -6.06
C TYR A 148 17.97 22.85 -6.89
N ALA A 149 18.34 21.88 -7.73
CA ALA A 149 19.48 21.99 -8.64
C ALA A 149 19.09 21.45 -10.02
N LEU A 150 19.34 22.24 -11.07
CA LEU A 150 19.17 21.80 -12.46
C LEU A 150 20.43 21.05 -12.91
N VAL A 151 20.31 19.74 -13.08
CA VAL A 151 21.45 18.87 -13.41
C VAL A 151 21.16 18.06 -14.67
N PRO A 152 21.99 18.17 -15.72
CA PRO A 152 21.90 17.31 -16.90
C PRO A 152 21.97 15.83 -16.51
N ILE A 153 21.22 14.97 -17.21
CA ILE A 153 21.04 13.56 -16.82
C ILE A 153 22.37 12.81 -16.62
N LYS A 154 23.37 13.08 -17.48
CA LYS A 154 24.72 12.51 -17.44
C LYS A 154 25.52 12.84 -16.17
N HIS A 155 25.14 13.91 -15.45
CA HIS A 155 25.86 14.38 -14.26
C HIS A 155 25.07 14.17 -12.95
N ARG A 156 23.84 13.65 -13.01
CA ARG A 156 22.99 13.49 -11.81
C ARG A 156 23.66 12.68 -10.71
N LEU A 157 24.30 11.57 -11.07
CA LEU A 157 24.99 10.71 -10.10
C LEU A 157 26.20 11.41 -9.47
N SER A 158 27.05 12.04 -10.27
CA SER A 158 28.22 12.78 -9.77
C SER A 158 27.82 13.95 -8.88
N THR A 159 26.77 14.69 -9.25
CA THR A 159 26.26 15.80 -8.47
C THR A 159 25.62 15.33 -7.17
N LEU A 160 24.87 14.22 -7.19
CA LEU A 160 24.31 13.61 -5.97
C LEU A 160 25.43 13.20 -5.00
N ILE A 161 26.46 12.50 -5.48
CA ILE A 161 27.59 12.08 -4.64
C ILE A 161 28.31 13.30 -4.04
N GLY A 162 28.57 14.32 -4.85
CA GLY A 162 29.19 15.57 -4.40
C GLY A 162 28.35 16.30 -3.36
N PHE A 163 27.03 16.37 -3.55
CA PHE A 163 26.10 16.96 -2.61
C PHE A 163 26.06 16.19 -1.28
N LEU A 164 25.92 14.86 -1.33
CA LEU A 164 25.94 14.02 -0.13
C LEU A 164 27.24 14.21 0.65
N ARG A 165 28.38 14.27 -0.05
CA ARG A 165 29.68 14.53 0.59
C ARG A 165 29.71 15.89 1.27
N SER A 166 29.26 16.93 0.60
CA SER A 166 29.15 18.29 1.16
C SER A 166 28.31 18.33 2.43
N GLN A 167 27.17 17.62 2.46
CA GLN A 167 26.31 17.58 3.64
C GLN A 167 26.95 16.80 4.80
N ILE A 168 27.62 15.69 4.50
CA ILE A 168 28.36 14.90 5.50
C ILE A 168 29.52 15.71 6.09
N ASP A 169 30.29 16.40 5.24
CA ASP A 169 31.39 17.27 5.67
C ASP A 169 30.88 18.47 6.50
N ALA A 170 29.66 18.95 6.23
CA ALA A 170 28.95 19.93 7.06
C ALA A 170 28.41 19.35 8.40
N GLY A 171 28.61 18.05 8.66
CA GLY A 171 28.25 17.40 9.92
C GLY A 171 26.91 16.65 9.91
N ALA A 172 26.26 16.48 8.76
CA ALA A 172 25.03 15.71 8.67
C ALA A 172 25.27 14.23 9.02
N GLN A 173 24.53 13.73 10.02
CA GLN A 173 24.67 12.34 10.50
C GLN A 173 23.70 11.37 9.82
N ARG A 174 22.55 11.87 9.35
CA ARG A 174 21.50 11.09 8.73
C ARG A 174 20.99 11.84 7.52
N ILE A 175 21.05 11.19 6.36
CA ILE A 175 20.56 11.73 5.09
C ILE A 175 19.65 10.68 4.49
N ILE A 176 18.46 11.11 4.05
CA ILE A 176 17.52 10.28 3.32
C ILE A 176 17.60 10.67 1.86
N VAL A 177 17.77 9.69 0.98
CA VAL A 177 17.84 9.89 -0.48
C VAL A 177 16.69 9.15 -1.11
N PHE A 178 15.96 9.85 -1.96
CA PHE A 178 14.77 9.33 -2.59
C PHE A 178 15.01 9.14 -4.08
N VAL A 179 14.64 7.97 -4.57
CA VAL A 179 14.77 7.57 -5.97
C VAL A 179 13.48 6.88 -6.40
N SER A 180 13.22 6.87 -7.70
CA SER A 180 11.91 6.49 -8.25
C SER A 180 11.58 4.99 -8.17
N THR A 181 12.57 4.10 -8.08
CA THR A 181 12.36 2.65 -8.11
C THR A 181 13.20 1.93 -7.08
N ALA A 182 12.73 0.76 -6.62
CA ALA A 182 13.47 -0.11 -5.70
C ALA A 182 14.81 -0.57 -6.29
N ASP A 183 14.84 -0.90 -7.59
CA ASP A 183 16.07 -1.28 -8.28
C ASP A 183 17.10 -0.14 -8.29
N SER A 184 16.64 1.10 -8.50
CA SER A 184 17.50 2.28 -8.42
C SER A 184 18.03 2.47 -6.99
N ALA A 185 17.19 2.26 -5.98
CA ALA A 185 17.61 2.37 -4.59
C ALA A 185 18.68 1.34 -4.24
N GLU A 186 18.50 0.08 -4.66
CA GLU A 186 19.47 -0.99 -4.49
C GLU A 186 20.79 -0.68 -5.21
N PHE A 187 20.72 -0.15 -6.44
CA PHE A 187 21.90 0.29 -7.19
C PHE A 187 22.68 1.37 -6.45
N HIS A 188 22.01 2.45 -6.01
CA HIS A 188 22.64 3.55 -5.29
C HIS A 188 23.20 3.08 -3.94
N TYR A 189 22.47 2.22 -3.22
CA TYR A 189 22.95 1.59 -1.99
C TYR A 189 24.26 0.84 -2.22
N ARG A 190 24.29 -0.11 -3.17
CA ARG A 190 25.49 -0.89 -3.48
C ARG A 190 26.66 -0.02 -3.92
N LEU A 191 26.39 1.00 -4.74
CA LEU A 191 27.41 1.92 -5.21
C LEU A 191 27.99 2.72 -4.03
N LEU A 192 27.15 3.41 -3.26
CA LEU A 192 27.57 4.28 -2.16
C LEU A 192 28.22 3.51 -1.02
N SER A 193 27.78 2.27 -0.74
CA SER A 193 28.42 1.41 0.27
C SER A 193 29.81 0.90 -0.15
N ARG A 194 30.10 0.86 -1.45
CA ARG A 194 31.41 0.43 -1.99
C ARG A 194 32.35 1.59 -2.27
N LEU A 195 31.84 2.81 -2.40
CA LEU A 195 32.65 4.00 -2.58
C LEU A 195 33.45 4.27 -1.30
N GLN A 196 34.71 3.80 -1.29
CA GLN A 196 35.70 4.27 -0.35
C GLN A 196 36.16 5.66 -0.79
N SER A 197 36.18 6.62 0.14
CA SER A 197 36.72 7.95 -0.17
C SER A 197 38.20 7.82 -0.56
N PRO A 198 38.60 8.18 -1.79
CA PRO A 198 40.01 8.13 -2.19
C PRO A 198 40.89 9.16 -1.45
N PHE A 199 40.28 10.07 -0.69
CA PHE A 199 40.96 11.14 0.06
C PHE A 199 40.96 10.89 1.58
N CYS A 200 40.90 9.65 2.03
CA CYS A 200 40.98 9.30 3.45
C CYS A 200 42.40 9.47 4.02
N GLY A 201 42.91 10.70 4.00
CA GLY A 201 43.98 11.16 4.86
C GLY A 201 43.42 11.58 6.22
N ARG A 202 43.60 10.70 7.22
CA ARG A 202 43.38 10.90 8.67
C ARG A 202 41.93 10.83 9.20
N ARG A 203 41.71 9.73 9.96
CA ARG A 203 40.81 9.55 11.10
C ARG A 203 39.31 9.83 10.87
N LYS A 204 38.65 8.87 10.21
CA LYS A 204 37.44 8.15 10.68
C LYS A 204 36.93 7.33 9.50
N THR A 205 36.95 6.01 9.63
CA THR A 205 36.31 5.09 8.68
C THR A 205 34.80 5.31 8.75
N PHE A 206 34.28 6.19 7.91
CA PHE A 206 32.85 6.42 7.78
C PHE A 206 32.25 5.30 6.93
N TYR A 207 31.69 4.29 7.58
CA TYR A 207 30.75 3.41 6.95
C TYR A 207 29.48 4.22 6.70
N LEU A 208 29.12 4.47 5.43
CA LEU A 208 27.75 4.83 5.08
C LEU A 208 26.90 3.58 5.38
N LYS A 209 26.50 3.44 6.65
CA LYS A 209 25.69 2.32 7.13
C LYS A 209 24.25 2.58 6.73
N VAL A 210 23.97 2.38 5.45
CA VAL A 210 22.61 2.43 4.91
C VAL A 210 21.94 1.13 5.37
N HIS A 211 21.00 1.27 6.30
CA HIS A 211 20.24 0.16 6.83
C HIS A 211 19.12 -0.19 5.83
N PRO A 212 19.00 -1.45 5.40
CA PRO A 212 17.97 -1.87 4.42
C PRO A 212 16.54 -1.73 4.94
N SER A 213 16.35 -1.50 6.24
CA SER A 213 15.05 -1.54 6.91
C SER A 213 14.34 -0.18 7.06
N ASN A 214 14.99 0.95 6.77
CA ASN A 214 14.41 2.29 6.99
C ASN A 214 14.50 3.19 5.75
N MET A 215 14.07 2.67 4.61
CA MET A 215 13.98 3.44 3.36
C MET A 215 12.52 3.74 3.08
N PHE A 216 12.04 4.88 3.59
CA PHE A 216 10.78 5.47 3.14
C PHE A 216 11.08 6.55 2.10
N VAL A 217 10.07 6.91 1.30
CA VAL A 217 10.18 7.52 -0.04
C VAL A 217 9.49 8.90 -0.12
N ASN A 218 10.17 9.97 -0.57
CA ASN A 218 9.67 11.25 -1.11
C ASN A 218 10.79 12.31 -1.33
N MET A 219 11.22 12.54 -2.58
CA MET A 219 11.93 13.78 -2.93
C MET A 219 10.87 14.81 -3.37
N VAL A 220 10.71 15.87 -2.58
CA VAL A 220 10.24 17.17 -3.08
C VAL A 220 11.47 18.06 -3.20
#